data_AF-A0A9E6SB18-F1
#
_entry.id   AF-A0A9E6SB18-F1
#
_cell.length_a   1.000
_cell.length_b   1.000
_cell.length_c   1.000
_cell.angle_alpha   90.00
_cell.angle_beta   90.00
_cell.angle_gamma   90.00
#
_symmetry.space_group_name_H-M   'P 1'
#
loop_
_entity.id
_entity.type
_entity.pdbx_description
1 polymer ?
#
loop_
_entity_poly.entity_id
_entity_poly.type
_entity_poly.pdbx_seq_one_letter_code
_entity_poly.pdbx_strand_id
1 'polypeptide(L)'
;MTASKFRLIIWLYVALAFASIGAAFLPNSFSPELVAAYENEPLPWDAENEWALIVFAVLMLVAWIAAFVGLLLLKRWGRTLALYITALTLIASPTFGPTLSTGLETALIEAAAIYWGAVLAIAYYSDVRGYFQKREI
;
A
#
# COMPACT_ATOMS: atom_id res chain seq x y z
N MET A 1 9.01 22.44 -2.40
CA MET A 1 8.80 21.68 -1.14
C MET A 1 10.13 21.09 -0.64
N THR A 2 10.40 20.99 0.67
CA THR A 2 11.69 20.50 1.20
C THR A 2 11.70 18.97 1.39
N ALA A 3 12.89 18.36 1.38
CA ALA A 3 13.05 16.92 1.61
C ALA A 3 12.45 16.43 2.94
N SER A 4 12.55 17.23 4.01
CA SER A 4 11.99 16.88 5.32
C SER A 4 10.46 16.84 5.30
N LYS A 5 9.80 17.79 4.62
CA LYS A 5 8.34 17.78 4.47
C LYS A 5 7.87 16.57 3.64
N PHE A 6 8.64 16.19 2.62
CA PHE A 6 8.33 14.98 1.84
C PHE A 6 8.40 13.71 2.68
N ARG A 7 9.47 13.55 3.48
CA ARG A 7 9.61 12.41 4.41
C ARG A 7 8.51 12.40 5.47
N LEU A 8 8.06 13.56 5.95
CA LEU A 8 6.94 13.65 6.90
C LEU A 8 5.65 13.08 6.30
N ILE A 9 5.32 13.41 5.05
CA ILE A 9 4.15 12.86 4.36
C ILE A 9 4.27 11.34 4.22
N ILE A 10 5.47 10.84 3.89
CA ILE A 10 5.74 9.40 3.84
C ILE A 10 5.49 8.74 5.21
N TRP A 11 5.95 9.36 6.30
CA TRP A 11 5.71 8.83 7.65
C TRP A 11 4.24 8.89 8.06
N LEU A 12 3.49 9.91 7.66
CA LEU A 12 2.04 9.98 7.88
C LEU A 12 1.32 8.84 7.14
N TYR A 13 1.69 8.59 5.89
CA TYR A 13 1.21 7.44 5.14
C TYR A 13 1.46 6.12 5.91
N VAL A 14 2.69 5.91 6.39
CA VAL A 14 3.05 4.71 7.16
C VAL A 14 2.22 4.60 8.44
N ALA A 15 2.09 5.68 9.20
CA ALA A 15 1.32 5.69 10.43
C ALA A 15 -0.15 5.30 10.19
N LEU A 16 -0.76 5.82 9.11
CA LEU A 16 -2.13 5.48 8.73
C LEU A 16 -2.26 4.03 8.26
N ALA A 17 -1.31 3.53 7.47
CA ALA A 17 -1.30 2.13 7.03
C ALA A 17 -1.16 1.15 8.20
N PHE A 18 -0.30 1.45 9.18
CA PHE A 18 -0.21 0.62 10.40
C PHE A 18 -1.46 0.76 11.28
N ALA A 19 -2.04 1.95 11.36
CA ALA A 19 -3.28 2.17 12.09
C ALA A 19 -4.45 1.39 11.48
N SER A 20 -4.55 1.30 10.15
CA SER A 20 -5.59 0.52 9.49
C SER A 20 -5.46 -0.98 9.79
N ILE A 21 -4.23 -1.51 9.76
CA ILE A 21 -3.95 -2.90 10.18
C ILE A 21 -4.39 -3.10 11.63
N GLY A 22 -4.04 -2.18 12.53
CA GLY A 22 -4.47 -2.24 13.92
C GLY A 22 -5.99 -2.21 14.10
N ALA A 23 -6.70 -1.42 13.29
CA ALA A 23 -8.16 -1.34 13.31
C ALA A 23 -8.84 -2.65 12.94
N ALA A 24 -8.22 -3.46 12.06
CA ALA A 24 -8.74 -4.78 11.70
C ALA A 24 -8.76 -5.78 12.88
N PHE A 25 -7.93 -5.57 13.91
CA PHE A 25 -7.86 -6.44 15.09
C PHE A 25 -8.75 -5.98 16.25
N LEU A 26 -9.60 -4.97 16.05
CA LEU A 26 -10.51 -4.53 17.10
C LEU A 26 -11.55 -5.64 17.40
N PRO A 27 -11.78 -5.96 18.69
CA PRO A 27 -12.73 -7.00 19.07
C PRO A 27 -14.16 -6.59 18.70
N ASN A 28 -15.00 -7.58 18.32
CA ASN A 28 -16.41 -7.38 17.95
C ASN A 28 -16.62 -6.37 16.80
N SER A 29 -15.67 -6.31 15.88
CA SER A 29 -15.72 -5.42 14.70
C SER A 29 -16.79 -5.81 13.68
N PHE A 30 -17.22 -7.07 13.69
CA PHE A 30 -18.21 -7.63 12.75
C PHE A 30 -19.29 -8.37 13.52
N SER A 31 -20.51 -8.42 12.96
CA SER A 31 -21.55 -9.28 13.51
C SER A 31 -21.25 -10.76 13.18
N PRO A 32 -21.65 -11.71 14.03
CA PRO A 32 -21.45 -13.13 13.77
C PRO A 32 -22.04 -13.60 12.44
N GLU A 33 -23.16 -13.02 12.01
CA GLU A 33 -23.81 -13.38 10.76
C GLU A 33 -22.98 -12.97 9.54
N LEU A 34 -22.30 -11.82 9.58
CA LEU A 34 -21.42 -11.36 8.51
C LEU A 34 -20.17 -12.23 8.39
N VAL A 35 -19.59 -12.62 9.54
CA VAL A 35 -18.43 -13.53 9.55
C VAL A 35 -18.83 -14.87 8.95
N ALA A 36 -19.96 -15.44 9.38
CA ALA A 36 -20.47 -16.70 8.85
C ALA A 36 -20.80 -16.62 7.34
N ALA A 37 -21.34 -15.50 6.87
CA ALA A 37 -21.58 -15.30 5.44
C ALA A 37 -20.26 -15.29 4.64
N TYR A 38 -19.25 -14.58 5.12
CA TYR A 38 -17.93 -14.51 4.48
C TYR A 38 -17.21 -15.86 4.46
N GLU A 39 -17.30 -16.64 5.54
CA GLU A 39 -16.71 -17.98 5.61
C GLU A 39 -17.35 -18.99 4.64
N ASN A 40 -18.58 -18.72 4.17
CA ASN A 40 -19.29 -19.57 3.21
C ASN A 40 -19.08 -19.14 1.74
N GLU A 41 -18.35 -18.05 1.49
CA GLU A 41 -18.00 -17.66 0.12
C GLU A 41 -17.08 -18.73 -0.51
N PRO A 42 -17.26 -19.03 -1.82
CA PRO A 42 -16.36 -19.94 -2.50
C PRO A 42 -14.93 -19.40 -2.47
N LEU A 43 -13.98 -20.32 -2.33
CA LEU A 43 -12.57 -19.96 -2.37
C LEU A 43 -12.27 -19.21 -3.67
N PRO A 44 -11.60 -18.05 -3.60
CA PRO A 44 -11.14 -17.35 -4.78
C PRO A 44 -10.24 -18.25 -5.63
N TRP A 45 -10.27 -18.08 -6.95
CA TRP A 45 -9.46 -18.83 -7.91
C TRP A 45 -7.95 -18.73 -7.60
N ASP A 46 -7.51 -17.62 -7.01
CA ASP A 46 -6.13 -17.39 -6.60
C ASP A 46 -5.75 -18.20 -5.35
N ALA A 47 -6.72 -18.60 -4.52
CA ALA A 47 -6.50 -19.46 -3.35
C ALA A 47 -6.24 -20.94 -3.68
N GLU A 48 -6.44 -21.37 -4.92
CA GLU A 48 -6.18 -22.76 -5.34
C GLU A 48 -4.68 -23.14 -5.30
N ASN A 49 -3.78 -22.16 -5.41
CA ASN A 49 -2.34 -22.37 -5.33
C ASN A 49 -1.70 -21.49 -4.25
N GLU A 50 -1.83 -21.96 -3.01
CA GLU A 50 -1.31 -21.29 -1.81
C GLU A 50 0.17 -20.90 -1.93
N TRP A 51 1.00 -21.76 -2.53
CA TRP A 51 2.43 -21.46 -2.71
C TRP A 51 2.66 -20.31 -3.68
N ALA A 52 1.94 -20.27 -4.80
CA ALA A 52 2.04 -19.16 -5.75
C ALA A 52 1.61 -17.84 -5.11
N LEU A 53 0.53 -17.86 -4.31
CA LEU A 53 0.09 -16.71 -3.53
C LEU A 53 1.14 -16.23 -2.53
N ILE A 54 1.72 -17.13 -1.74
CA ILE A 54 2.76 -16.78 -0.75
C ILE A 54 3.97 -16.16 -1.46
N VAL A 55 4.45 -16.78 -2.54
CA VAL A 55 5.58 -16.25 -3.31
C VAL A 55 5.25 -14.87 -3.87
N PHE A 56 4.07 -14.69 -4.46
CA PHE A 56 3.61 -13.40 -4.97
C PHE A 56 3.55 -12.34 -3.86
N ALA A 57 2.97 -12.68 -2.70
CA ALA A 57 2.87 -11.80 -1.55
C ALA A 57 4.25 -11.37 -1.02
N VAL A 58 5.20 -12.31 -0.89
CA VAL A 58 6.58 -12.00 -0.47
C VAL A 58 7.28 -11.10 -1.49
N LEU A 59 7.17 -11.40 -2.79
CA LEU A 59 7.76 -10.57 -3.85
C LEU A 59 7.18 -9.16 -3.84
N MET A 60 5.86 -9.03 -3.71
CA MET A 60 5.19 -7.73 -3.59
C MET A 60 5.64 -6.98 -2.35
N LEU A 61 5.75 -7.64 -1.20
CA LEU A 61 6.24 -7.03 0.04
C LEU A 61 7.68 -6.51 -0.10
N VAL A 62 8.59 -7.32 -0.65
CA VAL A 62 9.99 -6.92 -0.89
C VAL A 62 10.05 -5.73 -1.86
N ALA A 63 9.27 -5.78 -2.94
CA ALA A 63 9.22 -4.69 -3.92
C ALA A 63 8.68 -3.40 -3.29
N TRP A 64 7.65 -3.50 -2.44
CA TRP A 64 7.10 -2.39 -1.67
C TRP A 64 8.12 -1.76 -0.72
N ILE A 65 8.83 -2.59 0.05
CA ILE A 65 9.89 -2.14 0.97
C ILE A 65 11.00 -1.45 0.17
N ALA A 66 11.44 -2.04 -0.94
CA ALA A 66 12.46 -1.45 -1.80
C ALA A 66 12.01 -0.09 -2.34
N ALA A 67 10.80 0.02 -2.89
CA ALA A 67 10.24 1.27 -3.38
C ALA A 67 10.20 2.34 -2.28
N PHE A 68 9.73 1.96 -1.09
CA PHE A 68 9.65 2.84 0.06
C PHE A 68 11.01 3.36 0.53
N VAL A 69 12.00 2.47 0.67
CA VAL A 69 13.39 2.83 0.99
C VAL A 69 13.97 3.75 -0.09
N GLY A 70 13.73 3.43 -1.36
CA GLY A 70 14.15 4.26 -2.49
C GLY A 70 13.57 5.67 -2.43
N LEU A 71 12.29 5.82 -2.05
CA LEU A 71 11.64 7.11 -1.85
C LEU A 71 12.23 7.89 -0.66
N LEU A 72 12.46 7.25 0.49
CA LEU A 72 13.08 7.89 1.66
C LEU A 72 14.50 8.38 1.39
N LEU A 73 15.28 7.59 0.64
CA LEU A 73 16.64 7.91 0.21
C LEU A 73 16.68 8.88 -0.99
N LEU A 74 15.53 9.26 -1.52
CA LEU A 74 15.37 10.12 -2.70
C LEU A 74 16.13 9.58 -3.92
N LYS A 75 16.11 8.25 -4.13
CA LYS A 75 16.77 7.59 -5.26
C LYS A 75 15.81 7.50 -6.45
N ARG A 76 16.33 7.75 -7.66
CA ARG A 76 15.55 7.78 -8.90
C ARG A 76 14.78 6.48 -9.17
N TRP A 77 15.38 5.33 -8.86
CA TRP A 77 14.73 4.02 -9.02
C TRP A 77 13.53 3.85 -8.08
N GLY A 78 13.56 4.45 -6.90
CA GLY A 78 12.49 4.33 -5.89
C GLY A 78 11.15 4.89 -6.37
N ARG A 79 11.16 6.08 -6.99
CA ARG A 79 9.92 6.66 -7.54
C ARG A 79 9.36 5.88 -8.73
N THR A 80 10.23 5.30 -9.56
CA THR A 80 9.81 4.52 -10.74
C THR A 80 9.23 3.19 -10.29
N LEU A 81 9.89 2.52 -9.35
CA LEU A 81 9.41 1.27 -8.77
C LEU A 81 8.08 1.47 -8.04
N ALA A 82 7.96 2.52 -7.21
CA ALA A 82 6.72 2.84 -6.51
C ALA A 82 5.53 3.05 -7.47
N LEU A 83 5.76 3.74 -8.59
CA LEU A 83 4.73 3.96 -9.61
C LEU A 83 4.31 2.65 -10.28
N TYR A 84 5.26 1.83 -10.73
CA TYR A 84 4.95 0.58 -11.41
C TYR A 84 4.27 -0.43 -10.49
N ILE A 85 4.69 -0.53 -9.24
CA ILE A 85 4.03 -1.38 -8.25
C ILE A 85 2.61 -0.89 -8.01
N THR A 86 2.40 0.42 -7.82
CA THR A 86 1.04 0.97 -7.61
C THR A 86 0.14 0.68 -8.81
N ALA A 87 0.63 0.86 -10.04
CA ALA A 87 -0.11 0.56 -11.25
C ALA A 87 -0.44 -0.94 -11.37
N LEU A 88 0.54 -1.80 -11.09
CA LEU A 88 0.36 -3.25 -11.09
C LEU A 88 -0.69 -3.68 -10.05
N THR A 89 -0.63 -3.14 -8.83
CA THR A 89 -1.60 -3.42 -7.76
C THR A 89 -3.00 -2.94 -8.15
N LEU A 90 -3.14 -1.77 -8.78
CA LEU A 90 -4.43 -1.28 -9.28
C LEU A 90 -5.03 -2.17 -10.38
N ILE A 91 -4.18 -2.72 -11.26
CA ILE A 91 -4.63 -3.64 -12.32
C ILE A 91 -5.00 -5.01 -11.73
N ALA A 92 -4.25 -5.46 -10.73
CA ALA A 92 -4.51 -6.72 -10.04
C ALA A 92 -5.66 -6.62 -9.03
N SER A 93 -6.01 -5.43 -8.54
CA SER A 93 -6.99 -5.28 -7.46
C SER A 93 -8.36 -5.93 -7.74
N PRO A 94 -8.92 -5.86 -8.97
CA PRO A 94 -10.23 -6.46 -9.26
C PRO A 94 -10.20 -7.99 -9.29
N THR A 95 -9.01 -8.61 -9.32
CA THR A 95 -8.89 -10.07 -9.41
C THR A 95 -8.87 -10.73 -8.04
N PHE A 96 -8.67 -9.97 -6.97
CA PHE A 96 -8.84 -10.47 -5.61
C PHE A 96 -10.31 -10.72 -5.31
N GLY A 97 -10.58 -11.78 -4.56
CA GLY A 97 -11.94 -12.15 -4.15
C GLY A 97 -12.59 -11.14 -3.20
N PRO A 98 -13.79 -11.47 -2.66
CA PRO A 98 -14.46 -10.66 -1.66
C PRO A 98 -13.55 -10.37 -0.47
N THR A 99 -13.65 -9.16 0.07
CA THR A 99 -12.93 -8.74 1.27
C THR A 99 -13.91 -8.21 2.30
N LEU A 100 -13.73 -8.60 3.56
CA LEU A 100 -14.49 -8.08 4.70
C LEU A 100 -13.65 -7.01 5.43
N SER A 101 -14.16 -5.78 5.49
CA SER A 101 -13.47 -4.67 6.17
C SER A 101 -14.43 -3.85 7.03
N THR A 102 -13.90 -3.23 8.09
CA THR A 102 -14.70 -2.31 8.91
C THR A 102 -14.74 -0.90 8.31
N GLY A 103 -15.70 -0.08 8.73
CA GLY A 103 -15.75 1.33 8.31
C GLY A 103 -14.52 2.13 8.75
N LEU A 104 -13.99 1.85 9.95
CA LEU A 104 -12.78 2.51 10.47
C LEU A 104 -11.53 2.10 9.69
N GLU A 105 -11.36 0.79 9.46
CA GLU A 105 -10.28 0.25 8.64
C GLU A 105 -10.31 0.87 7.23
N THR A 106 -11.49 0.87 6.60
CA THR A 106 -11.69 1.43 5.26
C THR A 106 -11.34 2.92 5.21
N ALA A 107 -11.82 3.71 6.17
CA ALA A 107 -11.51 5.14 6.26
C ALA A 107 -10.00 5.41 6.43
N LEU A 108 -9.30 4.59 7.23
CA LEU A 108 -7.85 4.70 7.42
C LEU A 108 -7.09 4.30 6.15
N ILE A 109 -7.54 3.27 5.43
CA ILE A 109 -6.98 2.85 4.14
C ILE A 109 -7.17 3.96 3.10
N GLU A 110 -8.35 4.57 3.00
CA GLU A 110 -8.61 5.68 2.09
C GLU A 110 -7.74 6.90 2.41
N ALA A 111 -7.61 7.25 3.70
CA ALA A 111 -6.70 8.31 4.12
C ALA A 111 -5.25 7.99 3.73
N ALA A 112 -4.78 6.77 4.00
CA ALA A 112 -3.45 6.33 3.59
C ALA A 112 -3.27 6.42 2.07
N ALA A 113 -4.27 6.00 1.27
CA ALA A 113 -4.24 6.07 -0.18
C ALA A 113 -4.12 7.51 -0.71
N ILE A 114 -4.81 8.48 -0.09
CA ILE A 114 -4.67 9.90 -0.41
C ILE A 114 -3.24 10.38 -0.17
N TYR A 115 -2.66 10.06 0.98
CA TYR A 115 -1.27 10.43 1.28
C TYR A 115 -0.27 9.72 0.36
N TRP A 116 -0.51 8.46 0.01
CA TRP A 116 0.32 7.73 -0.97
C TRP A 116 0.28 8.37 -2.35
N GLY A 117 -0.91 8.71 -2.84
CA GLY A 117 -1.10 9.44 -4.09
C GLY A 117 -0.37 10.79 -4.07
N ALA A 118 -0.44 11.52 -2.95
CA ALA A 118 0.30 12.76 -2.76
C ALA A 118 1.84 12.53 -2.80
N VAL A 119 2.35 11.47 -2.16
CA VAL A 119 3.78 11.10 -2.23
C VAL A 119 4.21 10.87 -3.68
N LEU A 120 3.44 10.10 -4.44
CA LEU A 120 3.74 9.85 -5.86
C LEU A 120 3.69 11.15 -6.68
N ALA A 121 2.62 11.93 -6.56
CA ALA A 121 2.49 13.19 -7.30
C ALA A 121 3.66 14.15 -7.00
N ILE A 122 4.01 14.32 -5.73
CA ILE A 122 5.10 15.20 -5.31
C ILE A 122 6.47 14.70 -5.80
N ALA A 123 6.69 13.38 -5.81
CA ALA A 123 7.94 12.77 -6.29
C ALA A 123 8.20 13.05 -7.79
N TYR A 124 7.14 13.26 -8.58
CA TYR A 124 7.25 13.52 -10.03
C TYR A 124 7.10 15.00 -10.41
N TYR A 125 6.22 15.75 -9.75
CA TYR A 125 5.80 17.08 -10.20
C TYR A 125 6.31 18.25 -9.36
N SER A 126 6.84 18.01 -8.15
CA SER A 126 7.36 19.10 -7.31
C SER A 126 8.86 19.35 -7.50
N ASP A 127 9.37 20.47 -6.95
CA ASP A 127 10.82 20.77 -6.89
C ASP A 127 11.64 19.63 -6.25
N VAL A 128 10.99 18.76 -5.45
CA VAL A 128 11.64 17.59 -4.84
C VAL A 128 12.19 16.64 -5.91
N ARG A 129 11.64 16.66 -7.12
CA ARG A 129 12.16 15.93 -8.30
C ARG A 129 13.65 16.17 -8.51
N GLY A 130 14.16 17.38 -8.22
CA GLY A 130 15.57 17.73 -8.36
C GLY A 130 16.49 16.93 -7.44
N TYR A 131 16.03 16.53 -6.24
CA TYR A 131 16.80 15.67 -5.33
C TYR A 131 16.92 14.24 -5.86
N PHE A 132 15.93 13.76 -6.61
CA PHE A 132 15.97 12.44 -7.25
C PHE A 132 16.93 12.38 -8.44
N GLN A 133 17.29 13.53 -9.04
CA GLN A 133 18.18 13.59 -10.21
C GLN A 133 19.66 13.83 -9.84
N LYS A 134 19.95 14.51 -8.72
CA LYS A 134 21.32 14.91 -8.34
C LYS A 134 22.18 13.83 -7.65
N ARG A 135 21.63 12.64 -7.38
CA ARG A 135 22.26 11.61 -6.52
C ARG A 135 22.89 10.41 -7.25
N GLU A 136 23.17 10.56 -8.54
CA GLU A 136 24.04 9.68 -9.33
C GLU A 136 25.43 10.35 -9.43
N ILE A 137 26.29 10.03 -8.48
CA ILE A 137 27.75 10.02 -8.64
C ILE A 137 28.16 8.56 -8.44
#